data_AF-N9YZL7-F1
#
_entry.id   AF-N9YZL7-F1
#
_cell.length_a   1.000
_cell.length_b   1.000
_cell.length_c   1.000
_cell.angle_alpha   90.00
_cell.angle_beta   90.00
_cell.angle_gamma   90.00
#
_symmetry.space_group_name_H-M   'P 1'
#
loop_
_entity.id
_entity.type
_entity.pdbx_description
1 polymer ?
#
loop_
_entity_poly.entity_id
_entity_poly.type
_entity_poly.pdbx_seq_one_letter_code
_entity_poly.pdbx_strand_id
1 'polypeptide(L)'
;MEKKKDKYCTDKARLFTNNWTLEYDIAFSTLRVYLYASVMAAKKVKKQDSIEINISEEFLEAKRIIDEWSATGDSQEIIAYKIYEDLLLKNASKAVTAQYFSEILEQNVITVNAIIAKDESLSYIKQAIMYACGKEY
;
A
#
# COMPACT_ATOMS: atom_id res chain seq x y z
N MET A 1 14.33 -16.42 7.60
CA MET A 1 14.24 -16.11 6.15
C MET A 1 15.06 -17.06 5.30
N GLU A 2 16.29 -17.40 5.70
CA GLU A 2 17.23 -18.26 4.96
C GLU A 2 16.63 -19.60 4.50
N LYS A 3 16.02 -20.36 5.42
CA LYS A 3 15.33 -21.63 5.10
C LYS A 3 14.22 -21.51 4.03
N LYS A 4 13.60 -20.33 3.87
CA LYS A 4 12.59 -20.11 2.81
C LYS A 4 13.26 -19.84 1.47
N LYS A 5 14.38 -19.09 1.45
CA LYS A 5 15.13 -18.82 0.23
C LYS A 5 15.66 -20.13 -0.38
N ASP A 6 16.24 -21.01 0.43
CA ASP A 6 16.77 -22.30 -0.07
C ASP A 6 15.68 -23.21 -0.64
N LYS A 7 14.44 -23.09 -0.15
CA LYS A 7 13.31 -23.88 -0.62
C LYS A 7 12.70 -23.37 -1.93
N TYR A 8 12.61 -22.05 -2.10
CA TYR A 8 11.83 -21.43 -3.16
C TYR A 8 12.69 -20.77 -4.27
N CYS A 9 13.98 -20.55 -4.02
CA CYS A 9 14.90 -20.12 -5.07
C CYS A 9 15.37 -21.33 -5.89
N THR A 10 15.22 -21.25 -7.20
CA THR A 10 15.69 -22.23 -8.18
C THR A 10 16.31 -21.49 -9.37
N ASP A 11 16.82 -22.21 -10.36
CA ASP A 11 17.34 -21.63 -11.61
C ASP A 11 16.28 -20.81 -12.37
N LYS A 12 14.99 -21.05 -12.11
CA LYS A 12 13.86 -20.42 -12.82
C LYS A 12 12.98 -19.54 -11.93
N ALA A 13 13.24 -19.50 -10.63
CA ALA A 13 12.40 -18.79 -9.67
C ALA A 13 13.24 -18.15 -8.57
N ARG A 14 12.87 -16.94 -8.18
CA ARG A 14 13.54 -16.19 -7.12
C ARG A 14 12.52 -15.77 -6.06
N LEU A 15 12.88 -15.94 -4.79
CA LEU A 15 12.05 -15.49 -3.67
C LEU A 15 12.42 -14.07 -3.25
N PHE A 16 11.43 -13.18 -3.32
CA PHE A 16 11.44 -11.86 -2.71
C PHE A 16 10.33 -11.83 -1.65
N THR A 17 10.65 -11.44 -0.43
CA THR A 17 9.73 -11.51 0.71
C THR A 17 9.95 -10.34 1.65
N ASN A 18 8.92 -10.01 2.39
CA ASN A 18 8.89 -9.06 3.49
C ASN A 18 8.58 -9.77 4.83
N ASN A 19 8.59 -9.00 5.92
CA ASN A 19 8.27 -9.49 7.27
C ASN A 19 6.79 -9.34 7.63
N TRP A 20 6.06 -8.46 6.95
CA TRP A 20 4.67 -8.11 7.21
C TRP A 20 3.74 -8.47 6.05
N THR A 21 2.50 -7.99 6.07
CA THR A 21 1.61 -8.06 4.91
C THR A 21 1.93 -6.94 3.93
N LEU A 22 1.54 -7.12 2.66
CA LEU A 22 1.71 -6.09 1.63
C LEU A 22 1.04 -4.78 2.05
N GLU A 23 -0.17 -4.86 2.59
CA GLU A 23 -0.97 -3.69 2.95
C GLU A 23 -0.34 -2.92 4.11
N TYR A 24 0.22 -3.62 5.10
CA TYR A 24 0.94 -2.97 6.20
C TYR A 24 2.22 -2.29 5.69
N ASP A 25 3.02 -2.95 4.84
CA ASP A 25 4.24 -2.33 4.30
C ASP A 25 3.93 -1.08 3.49
N ILE A 26 2.87 -1.10 2.67
CA ILE A 26 2.43 0.10 1.94
C ILE A 26 1.96 1.19 2.92
N ALA A 27 1.22 0.84 3.98
CA ALA A 27 0.78 1.79 5.00
C ALA A 27 1.94 2.39 5.82
N PHE A 28 3.01 1.63 6.00
CA PHE A 28 4.25 2.09 6.64
C PHE A 28 5.08 2.96 5.69
N SER A 29 5.05 2.65 4.40
CA SER A 29 5.76 3.35 3.33
C SER A 29 5.29 4.80 3.13
N THR A 30 5.99 5.50 2.25
CA THR A 30 5.63 6.86 1.82
C THR A 30 4.36 6.91 0.95
N LEU A 31 3.81 5.77 0.54
CA LEU A 31 2.52 5.67 -0.17
C LEU A 31 1.29 5.64 0.75
N ARG A 32 1.45 5.77 2.08
CA ARG A 32 0.34 5.57 3.03
C ARG A 32 -0.89 6.41 2.78
N VAL A 33 -0.74 7.65 2.33
CA VAL A 33 -1.86 8.56 2.10
C VAL A 33 -2.71 8.05 0.94
N TYR A 34 -2.05 7.59 -0.14
CA TYR A 34 -2.70 6.97 -1.29
C TYR A 34 -3.44 5.69 -0.89
N LEU A 35 -2.80 4.83 -0.08
CA LEU A 35 -3.45 3.62 0.42
C LEU A 35 -4.65 3.95 1.30
N TYR A 36 -4.51 4.88 2.24
CA TYR A 36 -5.58 5.19 3.18
C TYR A 36 -6.78 5.84 2.49
N ALA A 37 -6.55 6.72 1.51
CA ALA A 37 -7.62 7.24 0.64
C ALA A 37 -8.40 6.10 -0.05
N SER A 38 -7.68 5.09 -0.54
CA SER A 38 -8.27 3.92 -1.20
C SER A 38 -9.02 3.00 -0.23
N VAL A 39 -8.56 2.90 1.03
CA VAL A 39 -9.27 2.21 2.11
C VAL A 39 -10.57 2.95 2.44
N MET A 40 -10.52 4.28 2.56
CA MET A 40 -11.70 5.12 2.83
C MET A 40 -12.75 5.01 1.71
N ALA A 41 -12.32 5.08 0.45
CA ALA A 41 -13.16 4.83 -0.72
C ALA A 41 -13.84 3.45 -0.65
N ALA A 42 -13.07 2.39 -0.41
CA ALA A 42 -13.59 1.03 -0.33
C ALA A 42 -14.56 0.83 0.85
N LYS A 43 -14.35 1.52 1.99
CA LYS A 43 -15.29 1.52 3.12
C LYS A 43 -16.62 2.16 2.74
N LYS A 44 -16.59 3.26 1.97
CA LYS A 44 -17.79 3.97 1.52
C LYS A 44 -18.60 3.12 0.54
N VAL A 45 -17.96 2.55 -0.48
CA VAL A 45 -18.60 1.64 -1.45
C VAL A 45 -19.18 0.41 -0.77
N LYS A 46 -18.51 -0.15 0.25
CA LYS A 46 -19.05 -1.31 0.98
C LYS A 46 -20.33 -0.99 1.76
N LYS A 47 -20.54 0.26 2.17
CA LYS A 47 -21.70 0.68 2.96
C LYS A 47 -22.89 1.12 2.10
N GLN A 48 -22.65 1.50 0.84
CA GLN A 48 -23.66 2.12 -0.02
C GLN A 48 -23.56 1.53 -1.43
N ASP A 49 -24.67 0.95 -1.91
CA ASP A 49 -24.72 0.23 -3.19
C ASP A 49 -24.52 1.12 -4.44
N SER A 50 -24.53 2.45 -4.30
CA SER A 50 -24.29 3.39 -5.40
C SER A 50 -23.80 4.74 -4.89
N ILE A 51 -22.49 4.86 -4.70
CA ILE A 51 -21.82 6.12 -4.38
C ILE A 51 -20.76 6.43 -5.43
N GLU A 52 -20.75 7.67 -5.91
CA GLU A 52 -19.64 8.20 -6.69
C GLU A 52 -18.54 8.65 -5.72
N ILE A 53 -17.33 8.12 -5.89
CA ILE A 53 -16.19 8.46 -5.04
C ILE A 53 -15.31 9.47 -5.79
N ASN A 54 -15.14 10.65 -5.20
CA ASN A 54 -14.11 11.58 -5.62
C ASN A 54 -12.78 11.22 -4.93
N ILE A 55 -11.92 10.47 -5.65
CA ILE A 55 -10.66 9.97 -5.08
C ILE A 55 -9.70 11.09 -4.64
N SER A 56 -9.80 12.28 -5.25
CA SER A 56 -8.98 13.44 -4.86
C SER A 56 -9.42 14.02 -3.51
N GLU A 57 -10.73 14.03 -3.23
CA GLU A 57 -11.26 14.41 -1.92
C GLU A 57 -10.87 13.39 -0.85
N GLU A 58 -10.95 12.09 -1.16
CA GLU A 58 -10.47 11.03 -0.25
C GLU A 58 -8.99 11.19 0.07
N PHE A 59 -8.16 11.61 -0.89
CA PHE A 59 -6.74 11.84 -0.67
C PHE A 59 -6.48 12.99 0.31
N LEU A 60 -7.16 14.12 0.12
CA LEU A 60 -7.02 15.27 1.02
C LEU A 60 -7.48 14.94 2.43
N GLU A 61 -8.59 14.21 2.55
CA GLU A 61 -9.11 13.80 3.85
C GLU A 61 -8.22 12.75 4.52
N ALA A 62 -7.73 11.76 3.77
CA ALA A 62 -6.77 10.78 4.26
C ALA A 62 -5.50 11.46 4.80
N LYS A 63 -5.00 12.46 4.06
CA LYS A 63 -3.84 13.26 4.49
C LYS A 63 -4.13 13.99 5.80
N ARG A 64 -5.27 14.68 5.89
CA ARG A 64 -5.69 15.40 7.10
C ARG A 64 -5.73 14.49 8.32
N ILE A 65 -6.36 13.31 8.20
CA ILE A 65 -6.48 12.34 9.29
C ILE A 65 -5.10 11.80 9.72
N ILE A 66 -4.23 11.49 8.76
CA ILE A 66 -2.86 11.00 9.05
C ILE A 66 -2.01 12.07 9.73
N ASP A 67 -2.14 13.33 9.29
CA ASP A 67 -1.46 14.47 9.90
C ASP A 67 -1.97 14.67 11.35
N GLU A 68 -3.27 14.48 11.60
CA GLU A 68 -3.85 14.51 12.95
C GLU A 68 -3.32 13.39 13.85
N TRP A 69 -3.29 12.14 13.37
CA TRP A 69 -2.69 11.02 14.11
C TRP A 69 -1.24 11.30 14.47
N SER A 70 -0.47 11.83 13.51
CA SER A 70 0.93 12.23 13.73
C SER A 70 1.04 13.35 14.77
N ALA A 71 0.16 14.35 14.74
CA ALA A 71 0.12 15.45 15.70
C ALA A 71 -0.28 15.00 17.11
N THR A 72 -1.11 13.96 17.23
CA THR A 72 -1.46 13.34 18.52
C THR A 72 -0.36 12.44 19.09
N GLY A 73 0.74 12.25 18.37
CA GLY A 73 1.91 11.50 18.83
C GLY A 73 1.91 10.02 18.43
N ASP A 74 1.07 9.60 17.50
CA ASP A 74 1.13 8.23 16.98
C ASP A 74 2.43 7.98 16.23
N SER A 75 3.06 6.82 16.48
CA SER A 75 4.23 6.39 15.72
C SER A 75 3.84 5.96 14.30
N GLN A 76 4.85 5.83 13.42
CA GLN A 76 4.63 5.40 12.04
C GLN A 76 4.04 3.98 11.98
N GLU A 77 4.45 3.10 12.89
CA GLU A 77 3.92 1.74 13.05
C GLU A 77 2.45 1.75 13.48
N ILE A 78 2.08 2.63 14.42
CA ILE A 78 0.70 2.77 14.88
C ILE A 78 -0.19 3.31 13.75
N ILE A 79 0.28 4.32 13.01
CA ILE A 79 -0.44 4.85 11.85
C ILE A 79 -0.61 3.76 10.78
N ALA A 80 0.45 3.01 10.47
CA ALA A 80 0.39 1.92 9.51
C ALA A 80 -0.61 0.83 9.93
N TYR A 81 -0.60 0.46 11.22
CA TYR A 81 -1.56 -0.48 11.79
C TYR A 81 -3.00 0.04 11.70
N LYS A 82 -3.27 1.30 12.04
CA LYS A 82 -4.62 1.90 11.93
C LYS A 82 -5.19 1.83 10.52
N ILE A 83 -4.36 2.09 9.50
CA ILE A 83 -4.75 1.98 8.09
C ILE A 83 -5.02 0.50 7.73
N TYR A 84 -4.11 -0.39 8.12
CA TYR A 84 -4.21 -1.82 7.85
C TYR A 84 -5.39 -2.50 8.56
N GLU A 85 -5.75 -2.03 9.76
CA GLU A 85 -6.78 -2.61 10.62
C GLU A 85 -8.13 -2.68 9.92
N ASP A 86 -8.50 -1.66 9.14
CA ASP A 86 -9.73 -1.66 8.35
C ASP A 86 -9.79 -2.79 7.31
N LEU A 87 -8.64 -3.19 6.76
CA LEU A 87 -8.52 -4.30 5.82
C LEU A 87 -8.48 -5.65 6.54
N LEU A 88 -7.85 -5.70 7.72
CA LEU A 88 -7.80 -6.89 8.57
C LEU A 88 -9.19 -7.26 9.10
N LEU A 89 -9.92 -6.28 9.65
CA LEU A 89 -11.27 -6.44 10.20
C LEU A 89 -12.34 -6.53 9.11
N LYS A 90 -11.95 -6.47 7.83
CA LYS A 90 -12.85 -6.51 6.68
C LYS A 90 -13.86 -5.35 6.68
N ASN A 91 -13.52 -4.21 7.27
CA ASN A 91 -14.32 -2.97 7.14
C ASN A 91 -14.21 -2.40 5.72
N ALA A 92 -13.08 -2.64 5.06
CA ALA A 92 -12.84 -2.37 3.64
C ALA A 92 -12.63 -3.69 2.87
N SER A 93 -13.02 -3.73 1.59
CA SER A 93 -12.68 -4.85 0.71
C SER A 93 -11.27 -4.66 0.16
N LYS A 94 -10.37 -5.64 0.40
CA LYS A 94 -9.00 -5.61 -0.13
C LYS A 94 -8.95 -5.45 -1.65
N ALA A 95 -9.84 -6.12 -2.38
CA ALA A 95 -9.89 -6.05 -3.83
C ALA A 95 -10.32 -4.66 -4.31
N VAL A 96 -11.36 -4.08 -3.69
CA VAL A 96 -11.84 -2.72 -4.04
C VAL A 96 -10.82 -1.67 -3.65
N THR A 97 -10.16 -1.82 -2.51
CA THR A 97 -9.03 -0.96 -2.11
C THR A 97 -7.90 -1.03 -3.13
N ALA A 98 -7.53 -2.22 -3.62
CA ALA A 98 -6.50 -2.35 -4.64
C ALA A 98 -6.88 -1.66 -5.97
N GLN A 99 -8.17 -1.69 -6.36
CA GLN A 99 -8.66 -0.99 -7.54
C GLN A 99 -8.50 0.53 -7.42
N TYR A 100 -9.04 1.13 -6.35
CA TYR A 100 -8.87 2.56 -6.10
C TYR A 100 -7.41 2.95 -5.90
N PHE A 101 -6.61 2.06 -5.30
CA PHE A 101 -5.18 2.28 -5.15
C PHE A 101 -4.48 2.30 -6.50
N SER A 102 -4.80 1.41 -7.44
CA SER A 102 -4.26 1.48 -8.80
C SER A 102 -4.63 2.80 -9.47
N GLU A 103 -5.91 3.18 -9.39
CA GLU A 103 -6.43 4.39 -10.01
C GLU A 103 -5.73 5.65 -9.49
N ILE A 104 -5.58 5.80 -8.17
CA ILE A 104 -4.93 6.98 -7.58
C ILE A 104 -3.43 7.02 -7.91
N LEU A 105 -2.76 5.87 -8.01
CA LEU A 105 -1.36 5.82 -8.40
C LEU A 105 -1.17 6.23 -9.87
N GLU A 106 -2.05 5.79 -10.77
CA GLU A 106 -2.04 6.16 -12.19
C GLU A 106 -2.24 7.68 -12.38
N GLN A 107 -3.18 8.27 -11.64
CA GLN A 107 -3.41 9.72 -11.67
C GLN A 107 -2.21 10.54 -11.15
N ASN A 108 -1.34 9.93 -10.34
CA ASN A 108 -0.20 10.60 -9.69
C ASN A 108 1.15 10.03 -10.13
N VAL A 109 1.23 9.44 -11.33
CA VAL A 109 2.38 8.62 -11.78
C VAL A 109 3.75 9.29 -11.62
N ILE A 110 3.88 10.60 -11.89
CA ILE A 110 5.16 11.32 -11.78
C ILE A 110 5.62 11.35 -10.32
N THR A 111 4.74 11.76 -9.41
CA THR A 111 5.01 11.86 -7.97
C THR A 111 5.24 10.48 -7.36
N VAL A 112 4.38 9.52 -7.71
CA VAL A 112 4.43 8.14 -7.22
C VAL A 112 5.71 7.43 -7.66
N ASN A 113 6.17 7.62 -8.90
CA ASN A 113 7.42 7.03 -9.37
C ASN A 113 8.63 7.53 -8.56
N ALA A 114 8.68 8.83 -8.27
CA ALA A 114 9.75 9.40 -7.45
C ALA A 114 9.74 8.87 -6.01
N ILE A 115 8.54 8.65 -5.45
CA ILE A 115 8.32 8.01 -4.16
C ILE A 115 8.82 6.55 -4.18
N ILE A 116 8.30 5.72 -5.08
CA ILE A 116 8.61 4.29 -5.17
C ILE A 116 10.12 4.07 -5.37
N ALA A 117 10.78 4.89 -6.19
CA ALA A 117 12.21 4.79 -6.41
C ALA A 117 13.02 4.83 -5.11
N LYS A 118 12.62 5.70 -4.16
CA LYS A 118 13.31 5.92 -2.88
C LYS A 118 12.81 5.04 -1.74
N ASP A 119 11.65 4.40 -1.89
CA ASP A 119 11.04 3.64 -0.80
C ASP A 119 11.73 2.30 -0.56
N GLU A 120 12.35 2.12 0.61
CA GLU A 120 13.01 0.89 1.01
C GLU A 120 12.04 -0.20 1.50
N SER A 121 10.90 0.22 2.04
CA SER A 121 9.87 -0.69 2.60
C SER A 121 9.28 -1.59 1.52
N LEU A 122 9.25 -1.11 0.27
CA LEU A 122 8.72 -1.83 -0.90
C LEU A 122 9.83 -2.41 -1.81
N SER A 123 11.07 -2.49 -1.32
CA SER A 123 12.21 -2.99 -2.09
C SER A 123 11.99 -4.40 -2.65
N TYR A 124 11.38 -5.30 -1.88
CA TYR A 124 11.10 -6.67 -2.32
C TYR A 124 10.17 -6.72 -3.54
N ILE A 125 9.21 -5.79 -3.65
CA ILE A 125 8.30 -5.69 -4.80
C ILE A 125 9.06 -5.15 -6.01
N LYS A 126 9.86 -4.10 -5.82
CA LYS A 126 10.70 -3.53 -6.89
C LYS A 126 11.62 -4.59 -7.48
N GLN A 127 12.33 -5.31 -6.62
CA GLN A 127 13.24 -6.38 -7.03
C GLN A 127 12.50 -7.50 -7.74
N ALA A 128 11.31 -7.90 -7.26
CA ALA A 128 10.49 -8.91 -7.90
C ALA A 128 10.06 -8.49 -9.32
N ILE A 129 9.60 -7.25 -9.50
CA ILE A 129 9.20 -6.70 -10.81
C ILE A 129 10.41 -6.63 -11.74
N MET A 130 11.56 -6.14 -11.25
CA MET A 130 12.77 -5.99 -12.05
C MET A 130 13.32 -7.36 -12.49
N TYR A 131 13.36 -8.34 -11.59
CA TYR A 131 13.70 -9.73 -11.91
C TYR A 131 12.75 -10.33 -12.96
N ALA A 132 11.43 -10.16 -12.78
CA ALA A 132 10.44 -10.66 -13.74
C ALA A 132 10.56 -10.01 -15.12
N CYS A 133 11.02 -8.75 -15.18
CA CYS A 133 11.28 -8.02 -16.41
C CYS A 133 12.67 -8.29 -17.03
N GLY A 134 13.50 -9.14 -16.42
CA GLY A 134 14.88 -9.39 -16.89
C GLY A 134 15.82 -8.19 -16.74
N LYS A 135 15.54 -7.29 -15.80
CA LYS A 135 16.39 -6.12 -15.47
C LYS A 135 17.27 -6.43 -14.25
N GLU A 136 18.43 -5.79 -14.15
CA GLU A 136 19.26 -5.83 -12.93
C GLU A 136 18.49 -5.25 -11.75
N TYR A 137 18.60 -5.85 -10.56
CA TYR A 137 17.78 -5.59 -9.37
C TYR A 137 18.54 -5.65 -8.05
#